data_AF-A0A800DQU5-F1
#
_entry.id   AF-A0A800DQU5-F1
#
_cell.length_a   1.000
_cell.length_b   1.000
_cell.length_c   1.000
_cell.angle_alpha   90.00
_cell.angle_beta   90.00
_cell.angle_gamma   90.00
#
_symmetry.space_group_name_H-M   'P 1'
#
loop_
_entity.id
_entity.type
_entity.pdbx_description
1 polymer ?
#
loop_
_entity_poly.entity_id
_entity_poly.type
_entity_poly.pdbx_seq_one_letter_code
_entity_poly.pdbx_strand_id
1 'polypeptide(L)'
;MKNRYRQNLYGFMLMFFVLIGILCFTARIVYAHSSFYPHHVQDFGAIKDSIKEMRGKVIITTIVFVAVLTGVIILALRKGNVDRPAHETDQARLEQAIFNAAQAAAQTGFDKDGSRALRAAIVAYAQSVGVSLSSNALEKHTSPIRCKIRNDRILAQIVYQNGDIGLEIRATCDTASMNAFVDKTGRITEISHAEK
;
A
#
# COMPACT_ATOMS: atom_id res chain seq x y z
N MET A 1 2.06 -12.44 -8.96
CA MET A 1 2.85 -11.27 -8.47
C MET A 1 3.59 -11.49 -7.13
N LYS A 2 3.43 -12.63 -6.43
CA LYS A 2 4.02 -12.89 -5.10
C LYS A 2 5.55 -13.15 -5.08
N ASN A 3 6.16 -13.45 -6.24
CA ASN A 3 7.57 -13.85 -6.33
C ASN A 3 8.59 -12.71 -6.40
N ARG A 4 8.24 -11.52 -6.94
CA ARG A 4 9.21 -10.40 -7.04
C ARG A 4 9.53 -9.76 -5.67
N TYR A 5 8.57 -9.73 -4.75
CA TYR A 5 8.78 -9.18 -3.40
C TYR A 5 9.75 -10.03 -2.56
N ARG A 6 9.68 -11.36 -2.68
CA ARG A 6 10.59 -12.27 -1.99
C ARG A 6 12.02 -12.15 -2.52
N GLN A 7 12.21 -12.05 -3.84
CA GLN A 7 13.55 -11.91 -4.44
C GLN A 7 14.27 -10.63 -3.98
N ASN A 8 13.57 -9.51 -3.89
CA ASN A 8 14.17 -8.25 -3.40
C ASN A 8 14.52 -8.31 -1.90
N LEU A 9 13.72 -9.02 -1.10
CA LEU A 9 13.97 -9.18 0.33
C LEU A 9 15.18 -10.12 0.60
N TYR A 10 15.32 -11.21 -0.16
CA TYR A 10 16.47 -12.10 -0.05
C TYR A 10 17.77 -11.43 -0.54
N GLY A 11 17.70 -10.65 -1.62
CA GLY A 11 18.84 -9.86 -2.09
C GLY A 11 19.30 -8.84 -1.04
N PHE A 12 18.36 -8.21 -0.35
CA PHE A 12 18.65 -7.25 0.73
C PHE A 12 19.25 -7.94 1.97
N MET A 13 18.67 -9.06 2.44
CA MET A 13 19.27 -9.81 3.54
C MET A 13 20.68 -10.27 3.20
N LEU A 14 20.89 -10.78 1.97
CA LEU A 14 22.22 -11.19 1.52
C LEU A 14 23.20 -10.01 1.52
N MET A 15 22.81 -8.85 1.00
CA MET A 15 23.65 -7.64 0.99
C MET A 15 23.97 -7.16 2.41
N PHE A 16 23.00 -7.21 3.33
CA PHE A 16 23.17 -6.84 4.73
C PHE A 16 24.12 -7.79 5.47
N PHE A 17 23.99 -9.11 5.26
CA PHE A 17 24.91 -10.10 5.82
C PHE A 17 26.32 -9.96 5.25
N VAL A 18 26.46 -9.64 3.95
CA VAL A 18 27.76 -9.38 3.33
C VAL A 18 28.40 -8.11 3.91
N LEU A 19 27.62 -7.03 4.11
CA LEU A 19 28.10 -5.80 4.75
C LEU A 19 28.52 -6.02 6.20
N ILE A 20 27.75 -6.77 6.98
CA ILE A 20 28.12 -7.16 8.35
C ILE A 20 29.37 -8.04 8.34
N GLY A 21 29.46 -9.01 7.43
CA GLY A 21 30.62 -9.88 7.29
C GLY A 21 31.89 -9.08 7.00
N ILE A 22 31.82 -8.11 6.08
CA ILE A 22 32.93 -7.21 5.75
C ILE A 22 33.28 -6.33 6.95
N LEU A 23 32.30 -5.79 7.67
CA LEU A 23 32.51 -4.96 8.86
C LEU A 23 33.15 -5.74 10.01
N CYS A 24 32.71 -6.98 10.27
CA CYS A 24 33.31 -7.87 11.26
C CYS A 24 34.73 -8.30 10.86
N PHE A 25 34.98 -8.51 9.57
CA PHE A 25 36.30 -8.86 9.07
C PHE A 25 37.29 -7.69 9.20
N THR A 26 36.87 -6.47 8.88
CA THR A 26 37.71 -5.27 9.06
C THR A 26 37.93 -4.91 10.54
N ALA A 27 36.95 -5.14 11.41
CA ALA A 27 37.10 -4.96 12.85
C ALA A 27 38.17 -5.89 13.47
N ARG A 28 38.28 -7.14 12.98
CA ARG A 28 39.36 -8.06 13.40
C ARG A 28 40.76 -7.57 13.01
N ILE A 29 40.89 -6.91 11.86
CA ILE A 29 42.18 -6.35 11.42
C ILE A 29 42.60 -5.18 12.33
N VAL A 30 41.66 -4.44 12.91
CA VAL A 30 41.94 -3.32 13.82
C VAL A 30 42.26 -3.79 15.24
N TYR A 31 41.62 -4.86 15.73
CA TYR A 31 41.82 -5.38 17.09
C TYR A 31 43.04 -6.29 17.27
N ALA A 32 43.71 -6.72 16.20
CA ALA A 32 44.87 -7.61 16.25
C ALA A 32 46.21 -6.90 16.51
N HIS A 33 46.24 -5.61 16.82
CA HIS A 33 47.45 -4.90 17.26
C HIS A 33 47.32 -4.50 18.73
N SER A 34 47.49 -5.50 19.59
CA SER A 34 47.68 -5.32 21.03
C SER A 34 49.08 -4.80 21.31
N SER A 35 49.26 -3.47 21.16
CA SER A 35 50.28 -2.67 21.84
C SER A 35 50.11 -1.21 21.43
N PHE A 36 49.10 -0.53 21.99
CA PHE A 36 48.85 0.90 21.75
C PHE A 36 49.86 1.82 22.48
N TYR A 37 50.82 1.25 23.23
CA TYR A 37 51.90 1.98 23.88
C TYR A 37 53.25 1.63 23.23
N PRO A 38 53.92 2.60 22.58
CA PRO A 38 55.27 2.40 22.06
C PRO A 38 56.27 2.30 23.21
N HIS A 39 57.11 1.26 23.21
CA HIS A 39 58.20 1.09 24.18
C HIS A 39 59.57 1.50 23.62
N HIS A 40 59.68 1.72 22.30
CA HIS A 40 60.93 2.14 21.66
C HIS A 40 60.72 3.37 20.75
N VAL A 41 61.73 4.23 20.68
CA VAL A 41 61.70 5.50 19.92
C VAL A 41 61.55 5.27 18.40
N GLN A 42 61.80 4.05 17.91
CA GLN A 42 61.58 3.65 16.52
C GLN A 42 60.11 3.37 16.17
N ASP A 43 59.25 3.12 17.16
CA ASP A 43 57.83 2.81 16.94
C ASP A 43 57.02 4.05 16.49
N PHE A 44 57.53 5.26 16.75
CA PHE A 44 56.88 6.51 16.35
C PHE A 44 56.82 6.71 14.82
N GLY A 45 57.76 6.12 14.07
CA GLY A 45 57.74 6.15 12.59
C GLY A 45 56.60 5.32 12.02
N ALA A 46 56.43 4.08 12.51
CA ALA A 46 55.37 3.17 12.11
C ALA A 46 53.97 3.66 12.52
N ILE A 47 53.86 4.36 13.65
CA ILE A 47 52.60 4.97 14.11
C ILE A 47 52.16 6.11 13.18
N LYS A 48 53.09 6.91 12.63
CA LYS A 48 52.74 8.06 11.77
C LYS A 48 52.12 7.61 10.44
N ASP A 49 52.64 6.53 9.86
CA ASP A 49 52.12 5.98 8.61
C ASP A 49 50.83 5.17 8.84
N SER A 50 50.72 4.44 9.97
CA SER A 50 49.48 3.76 10.34
C SER A 50 48.33 4.73 10.63
N ILE A 51 48.61 5.91 11.21
CA ILE A 51 47.60 6.96 11.43
C ILE A 51 47.03 7.48 10.10
N LYS A 52 47.86 7.67 9.06
CA LYS A 52 47.37 8.08 7.73
C LYS A 52 46.51 7.00 7.09
N GLU A 53 46.93 5.74 7.19
CA GLU A 53 46.19 4.61 6.63
C GLU A 53 44.87 4.36 7.39
N MET A 54 44.88 4.50 8.72
CA MET A 54 43.68 4.44 9.56
C MET A 54 42.71 5.59 9.25
N ARG A 55 43.20 6.81 9.05
CA ARG A 55 42.36 7.96 8.65
C ARG A 55 41.65 7.69 7.32
N GLY A 56 42.36 7.14 6.33
CA GLY A 56 41.76 6.76 5.05
C GLY A 56 40.67 5.69 5.21
N LYS A 57 40.94 4.63 5.97
CA LYS A 57 39.97 3.56 6.24
C LYS A 57 38.73 4.07 6.97
N VAL A 58 38.89 4.93 7.98
CA VAL A 58 37.78 5.54 8.74
C VAL A 58 36.89 6.42 7.84
N ILE A 59 37.49 7.21 6.96
CA ILE A 59 36.74 8.06 6.01
C ILE A 59 35.91 7.18 5.07
N ILE A 60 36.51 6.14 4.48
CA ILE A 60 35.82 5.22 3.58
C ILE A 60 34.66 4.52 4.31
N THR A 61 34.88 4.00 5.52
CA THR A 61 33.80 3.35 6.30
C THR A 61 32.67 4.30 6.64
N THR A 62 32.99 5.57 6.93
CA THR A 62 31.99 6.61 7.23
C THR A 62 31.14 6.91 6.01
N ILE A 63 31.76 7.05 4.83
CA ILE A 63 31.04 7.29 3.56
C ILE A 63 30.09 6.13 3.25
N VAL A 64 30.55 4.89 3.38
CA VAL A 64 29.72 3.70 3.15
C VAL A 64 28.55 3.66 4.14
N PHE A 65 28.80 3.95 5.41
CA PHE A 65 27.75 3.98 6.43
C PHE A 65 26.68 5.04 6.13
N VAL A 66 27.10 6.27 5.77
CA VAL A 66 26.18 7.36 5.41
C VAL A 66 25.38 7.01 4.14
N ALA A 67 26.00 6.37 3.15
CA ALA A 67 25.31 5.93 1.94
C ALA A 67 24.24 4.87 2.25
N VAL A 68 24.55 3.90 3.11
CA VAL A 68 23.57 2.89 3.58
C VAL A 68 22.45 3.55 4.37
N LEU A 69 22.78 4.44 5.31
CA LEU A 69 21.79 5.17 6.12
C LEU A 69 20.84 5.99 5.23
N THR A 70 21.39 6.70 4.25
CA THR A 70 20.62 7.48 3.27
C THR A 70 19.72 6.57 2.43
N GLY A 71 20.22 5.41 1.99
CA GLY A 71 19.41 4.41 1.29
C GLY A 71 18.24 3.88 2.14
N VAL A 72 18.48 3.62 3.43
CA VAL A 72 17.43 3.22 4.39
C VAL A 72 16.41 4.34 4.58
N ILE A 73 16.84 5.59 4.73
CA ILE A 73 15.96 6.75 4.87
C ILE A 73 15.12 6.95 3.60
N ILE A 74 15.71 6.90 2.41
CA ILE A 74 14.97 7.02 1.14
C ILE A 74 13.94 5.91 0.99
N LEU A 75 14.26 4.68 1.41
CA LEU A 75 13.30 3.56 1.38
C LEU A 75 12.21 3.71 2.45
N ALA A 76 12.56 4.19 3.64
CA ALA A 76 11.60 4.50 4.69
C ALA A 76 10.63 5.61 4.26
N LEU A 77 11.15 6.66 3.61
CA LEU A 77 10.36 7.75 3.04
C LEU A 77 9.57 7.31 1.81
N ARG A 78 10.10 6.44 0.94
CA ARG A 78 9.32 5.83 -0.15
C ARG A 78 8.20 4.93 0.37
N LYS A 79 8.39 4.29 1.53
CA LYS A 79 7.35 3.54 2.23
C LYS A 79 6.36 4.46 2.97
N GLY A 80 6.81 5.65 3.39
CA GLY A 80 6.02 6.69 4.06
C GLY A 80 5.35 7.70 3.12
N ASN A 81 5.64 7.69 1.81
CA ASN A 81 4.99 8.57 0.82
C ASN A 81 3.55 8.14 0.47
N VAL A 82 2.88 7.45 1.39
CA VAL A 82 1.44 7.15 1.35
C VAL A 82 0.68 8.06 2.33
N ASP A 83 1.25 9.20 2.71
CA ASP A 83 0.54 10.23 3.49
C ASP A 83 0.30 11.48 2.62
N ARG A 84 -0.36 11.30 1.46
CA ARG A 84 -1.48 12.22 1.17
C ARG A 84 -2.50 11.99 2.27
N PRO A 85 -3.23 12.98 2.79
CA PRO A 85 -4.23 12.74 3.82
C PRO A 85 -5.11 11.58 3.32
N ALA A 86 -4.96 10.40 3.95
CA ALA A 86 -5.53 9.15 3.43
C ALA A 86 -7.03 9.31 3.18
N HIS A 87 -7.65 10.20 3.96
CA HIS A 87 -9.00 10.73 3.82
C HIS A 87 -9.36 11.26 2.42
N GLU A 88 -8.60 12.20 1.84
CA GLU A 88 -8.92 12.75 0.51
C GLU A 88 -8.75 11.69 -0.58
N THR A 89 -7.75 10.83 -0.44
CA THR A 89 -7.51 9.74 -1.41
C THR A 89 -8.55 8.63 -1.32
N ASP A 90 -9.01 8.27 -0.12
CA ASP A 90 -10.03 7.24 0.06
C ASP A 90 -11.41 7.75 -0.30
N GLN A 91 -11.73 9.00 0.01
CA GLN A 91 -12.99 9.63 -0.36
C GLN A 91 -13.12 9.75 -1.89
N ALA A 92 -12.11 10.31 -2.58
CA ALA A 92 -12.13 10.41 -4.04
C ALA A 92 -12.17 9.03 -4.72
N ARG A 93 -11.45 8.05 -4.17
CA ARG A 93 -11.50 6.66 -4.64
C ARG A 93 -12.89 6.04 -4.45
N LEU A 94 -13.50 6.21 -3.29
CA LEU A 94 -14.85 5.71 -2.99
C LEU A 94 -15.89 6.36 -3.88
N GLU A 95 -15.79 7.67 -4.11
CA GLU A 95 -16.67 8.43 -4.98
C GLU A 95 -16.63 7.87 -6.41
N GLN A 96 -15.43 7.72 -6.97
CA GLN A 96 -15.25 7.16 -8.31
C GLN A 96 -15.77 5.73 -8.41
N ALA A 97 -15.51 4.90 -7.40
CA ALA A 97 -15.98 3.51 -7.36
C ALA A 97 -17.51 3.40 -7.29
N ILE A 98 -18.14 4.21 -6.45
CA ILE A 98 -19.60 4.29 -6.31
C ILE A 98 -20.24 4.85 -7.59
N PHE A 99 -19.66 5.89 -8.19
CA PHE A 99 -20.15 6.44 -9.45
C PHE A 99 -20.14 5.39 -10.56
N ASN A 100 -19.04 4.66 -10.72
CA ASN A 100 -18.95 3.57 -11.71
C ASN A 100 -19.96 2.45 -11.42
N ALA A 101 -20.18 2.11 -10.14
CA ALA A 101 -21.17 1.13 -9.74
C ALA A 101 -22.60 1.57 -10.08
N ALA A 102 -22.94 2.82 -9.76
CA ALA A 102 -24.23 3.41 -10.06
C ALA A 102 -24.47 3.51 -11.58
N GLN A 103 -23.46 3.91 -12.34
CA GLN A 103 -23.51 3.98 -13.79
C GLN A 103 -23.72 2.59 -14.42
N ALA A 104 -23.06 1.55 -13.92
CA ALA A 104 -23.25 0.19 -14.41
C ALA A 104 -24.67 -0.34 -14.10
N ALA A 105 -25.21 -0.05 -12.92
CA ALA A 105 -26.60 -0.37 -12.59
C ALA A 105 -27.59 0.36 -13.51
N ALA A 106 -27.38 1.66 -13.72
CA ALA A 106 -28.17 2.49 -14.62
C ALA A 106 -28.21 1.94 -16.05
N GLN A 107 -27.05 1.57 -16.60
CA GLN A 107 -26.95 1.03 -17.96
C GLN A 107 -27.56 -0.37 -18.10
N THR A 108 -27.54 -1.16 -17.04
CA THR A 108 -28.12 -2.52 -17.05
C THR A 108 -29.65 -2.48 -17.04
N GLY A 109 -30.24 -1.44 -16.46
CA GLY A 109 -31.67 -1.30 -16.27
C GLY A 109 -32.22 -2.23 -15.17
N PHE A 110 -33.41 -1.90 -14.68
CA PHE A 110 -34.09 -2.70 -13.66
C PHE A 110 -34.93 -3.80 -14.30
N ASP A 111 -34.59 -5.06 -14.01
CA ASP A 111 -35.47 -6.20 -14.20
C ASP A 111 -36.57 -6.23 -13.12
N LYS A 112 -37.53 -7.17 -13.22
CA LYS A 112 -38.65 -7.30 -12.27
C LYS A 112 -38.21 -7.28 -10.79
N ASP A 113 -37.05 -7.84 -10.51
CA ASP A 113 -36.51 -7.98 -9.16
C ASP A 113 -35.26 -7.14 -8.90
N GLY A 114 -34.87 -6.24 -9.82
CA GLY A 114 -33.66 -5.39 -9.74
C GLY A 114 -32.32 -6.15 -9.59
N SER A 115 -32.35 -7.48 -9.74
CA SER A 115 -31.24 -8.38 -9.46
C SER A 115 -30.05 -8.15 -10.41
N ARG A 116 -30.32 -7.82 -11.67
CA ARG A 116 -29.28 -7.60 -12.68
C ARG A 116 -28.54 -6.29 -12.43
N ALA A 117 -29.28 -5.21 -12.17
CA ALA A 117 -28.71 -3.91 -11.82
C ALA A 117 -27.83 -4.02 -10.56
N LEU A 118 -28.30 -4.77 -9.56
CA LEU A 118 -27.60 -4.96 -8.30
C LEU A 118 -26.27 -5.74 -8.49
N ARG A 119 -26.26 -6.77 -9.35
CA ARG A 119 -25.04 -7.50 -9.70
C ARG A 119 -24.06 -6.63 -10.49
N ALA A 120 -24.57 -5.90 -11.48
CA ALA A 120 -23.76 -5.00 -12.29
C ALA A 120 -23.06 -3.95 -11.44
N ALA A 121 -23.77 -3.37 -10.46
CA ALA A 121 -23.18 -2.43 -9.49
C ALA A 121 -22.02 -3.04 -8.72
N ILE A 122 -22.19 -4.21 -8.11
CA ILE A 122 -21.15 -4.86 -7.31
C ILE A 122 -19.93 -5.25 -8.16
N VAL A 123 -20.16 -5.79 -9.36
CA VAL A 123 -19.08 -6.18 -10.28
C VAL A 123 -18.30 -4.94 -10.75
N ALA A 124 -18.99 -3.86 -11.12
CA ALA A 124 -18.35 -2.62 -11.54
C ALA A 124 -17.58 -1.97 -10.39
N TYR A 125 -18.14 -1.96 -9.17
CA TYR A 125 -17.41 -1.51 -7.99
C TYR A 125 -16.13 -2.32 -7.80
N ALA A 126 -16.22 -3.65 -7.83
CA ALA A 126 -15.07 -4.52 -7.67
C ALA A 126 -13.97 -4.23 -8.69
N GLN A 127 -14.35 -4.10 -9.97
CA GLN A 127 -13.42 -3.79 -11.05
C GLN A 127 -12.75 -2.44 -10.84
N SER A 128 -13.49 -1.43 -10.39
CA SER A 128 -12.94 -0.09 -10.12
C SER A 128 -11.87 -0.09 -9.03
N VAL A 129 -11.92 -1.04 -8.08
CA VAL A 129 -10.92 -1.24 -7.03
C VAL A 129 -9.90 -2.34 -7.35
N GLY A 130 -9.88 -2.84 -8.59
CA GLY A 130 -8.93 -3.84 -9.08
C GLY A 130 -9.22 -5.28 -8.64
N VAL A 131 -10.45 -5.58 -8.23
CA VAL A 131 -10.90 -6.92 -7.85
C VAL A 131 -11.78 -7.49 -8.97
N SER A 132 -11.41 -8.65 -9.49
CA SER A 132 -12.26 -9.36 -10.45
C SER A 132 -13.22 -10.28 -9.70
N LEU A 133 -14.51 -9.93 -9.73
CA LEU A 133 -15.59 -10.77 -9.23
C LEU A 133 -16.25 -11.47 -10.43
N SER A 134 -16.34 -12.80 -10.39
CA SER A 134 -17.08 -13.54 -11.42
C SER A 134 -18.58 -13.28 -11.25
N SER A 135 -19.27 -12.91 -12.33
CA SER A 135 -20.73 -12.69 -12.31
C SER A 135 -21.51 -13.88 -11.75
N ASN A 136 -21.01 -15.10 -11.95
CA ASN A 136 -21.60 -16.36 -11.45
C ASN A 136 -21.60 -16.45 -9.91
N ALA A 137 -20.68 -15.77 -9.22
CA ALA A 137 -20.64 -15.77 -7.76
C ALA A 137 -21.84 -15.03 -7.15
N LEU A 138 -22.47 -14.13 -7.92
CA LEU A 138 -23.59 -13.30 -7.49
C LEU A 138 -24.94 -13.82 -8.02
N GLU A 139 -24.97 -14.90 -8.80
CA GLU A 139 -26.17 -15.42 -9.47
C GLU A 139 -27.28 -15.88 -8.52
N LYS A 140 -26.93 -16.29 -7.30
CA LYS A 140 -27.88 -16.75 -6.29
C LYS A 140 -28.31 -15.67 -5.30
N HIS A 141 -27.74 -14.48 -5.40
CA HIS A 141 -27.99 -13.43 -4.43
C HIS A 141 -29.18 -12.56 -4.84
N THR A 142 -30.13 -12.43 -3.91
CA THR A 142 -31.21 -11.45 -3.92
C THR A 142 -30.85 -10.27 -3.02
N SER A 143 -31.60 -9.18 -3.15
CA SER A 143 -31.43 -8.00 -2.32
C SER A 143 -31.72 -8.30 -0.83
N PRO A 144 -30.94 -7.77 0.13
CA PRO A 144 -29.73 -6.96 -0.03
C PRO A 144 -28.45 -7.81 -0.19
N ILE A 145 -27.48 -7.32 -0.97
CA ILE A 145 -26.12 -7.88 -1.03
C ILE A 145 -25.20 -7.08 -0.10
N ARG A 146 -24.63 -7.78 0.89
CA ARG A 146 -23.57 -7.25 1.75
C ARG A 146 -22.30 -8.03 1.48
N CYS A 147 -21.25 -7.32 1.09
CA CYS A 147 -19.96 -7.94 0.85
C CYS A 147 -18.81 -7.04 1.30
N LYS A 148 -17.67 -7.67 1.57
CA LYS A 148 -16.42 -6.96 1.83
C LYS A 148 -15.54 -7.10 0.58
N ILE A 149 -15.23 -5.97 -0.04
CA ILE A 149 -14.28 -5.93 -1.16
C ILE A 149 -13.07 -5.18 -0.67
N ARG A 150 -11.93 -5.88 -0.58
CA ARG A 150 -10.69 -5.34 0.01
C ARG A 150 -10.93 -4.92 1.47
N ASN A 151 -10.82 -3.62 1.77
CA ASN A 151 -11.09 -3.04 3.09
C ASN A 151 -12.47 -2.37 3.15
N ASP A 152 -13.17 -2.24 2.02
CA ASP A 152 -14.44 -1.54 1.93
C ASP A 152 -15.59 -2.51 2.25
N ARG A 153 -16.56 -2.01 3.01
CA ARG A 153 -17.83 -2.70 3.27
C ARG A 153 -18.87 -2.14 2.31
N ILE A 154 -19.47 -3.00 1.49
CA ILE A 154 -20.44 -2.61 0.48
C ILE A 154 -21.79 -3.22 0.82
N LEU A 155 -22.82 -2.39 0.76
CA LEU A 155 -24.22 -2.74 0.84
C LEU A 155 -24.88 -2.27 -0.46
N ALA A 156 -25.37 -3.19 -1.27
CA ALA A 156 -26.25 -2.88 -2.39
C ALA A 156 -27.62 -3.46 -2.08
N GLN A 157 -28.65 -2.63 -2.10
CA GLN A 157 -30.02 -3.03 -1.75
C GLN A 157 -31.04 -2.31 -2.61
N ILE A 158 -32.19 -2.96 -2.78
CA ILE A 158 -33.32 -2.41 -3.52
C ILE A 158 -34.19 -1.74 -2.49
N VAL A 159 -34.47 -0.46 -2.71
CA VAL A 159 -35.22 0.37 -1.77
C VAL A 159 -36.41 0.95 -2.50
N TYR A 160 -37.53 1.04 -1.78
CA TYR A 160 -38.69 1.79 -2.22
C TYR A 160 -38.66 3.14 -1.52
N GLN A 161 -38.39 4.20 -2.26
CA GLN A 161 -38.28 5.57 -1.74
C GLN A 161 -39.22 6.47 -2.52
N ASN A 162 -40.04 7.25 -1.81
CA ASN A 162 -41.03 8.16 -2.40
C ASN A 162 -42.01 7.50 -3.40
N GLY A 163 -42.33 6.22 -3.21
CA GLY A 163 -43.22 5.47 -4.10
C GLY A 163 -42.55 4.88 -5.35
N ASP A 164 -41.24 5.10 -5.53
CA ASP A 164 -40.47 4.52 -6.62
C ASP A 164 -39.45 3.49 -6.12
N ILE A 165 -39.26 2.45 -6.94
CA ILE A 165 -38.23 1.43 -6.71
C ILE A 165 -36.89 1.95 -7.24
N GLY A 166 -35.83 1.72 -6.47
CA GLY A 166 -34.47 2.03 -6.88
C GLY A 166 -33.44 1.16 -6.18
N LEU A 167 -32.19 1.35 -6.55
CA LEU A 167 -31.03 0.64 -6.04
C LEU A 167 -30.20 1.63 -5.24
N GLU A 168 -30.07 1.37 -3.95
CA GLU A 168 -29.13 2.04 -3.07
C GLU A 168 -27.83 1.25 -3.02
N ILE A 169 -26.72 1.91 -3.32
CA ILE A 169 -25.37 1.36 -3.24
C ILE A 169 -24.62 2.19 -2.21
N ARG A 170 -24.20 1.56 -1.12
CA ARG A 170 -23.43 2.19 -0.06
C ARG A 170 -22.09 1.49 0.09
N ALA A 171 -21.02 2.27 0.09
CA ALA A 171 -19.67 1.79 0.41
C ALA A 171 -19.11 2.58 1.59
N THR A 172 -18.52 1.85 2.53
CA THR A 172 -17.94 2.42 3.74
C THR A 172 -16.53 1.88 3.93
N CYS A 173 -15.57 2.76 4.13
CA CYS A 173 -14.23 2.42 4.61
C CYS A 173 -14.05 2.90 6.07
N ASP A 174 -12.81 2.91 6.54
CA ASP A 174 -12.48 3.32 7.91
C ASP A 174 -12.63 4.84 8.11
N THR A 175 -12.43 5.62 7.04
CA THR A 175 -12.38 7.10 7.08
C THR A 175 -13.59 7.78 6.44
N ALA A 176 -14.33 7.11 5.53
CA ALA A 176 -15.41 7.73 4.77
C ALA A 176 -16.55 6.75 4.46
N SER A 177 -17.72 7.32 4.16
CA SER A 177 -18.87 6.59 3.62
C SER A 177 -19.46 7.34 2.44
N MET A 178 -19.74 6.59 1.36
CA MET A 178 -20.39 7.09 0.16
C MET A 178 -21.64 6.27 -0.12
N ASN A 179 -22.68 6.93 -0.59
CA ASN A 179 -23.91 6.28 -1.07
C ASN A 179 -24.33 6.88 -2.41
N ALA A 180 -24.87 6.02 -3.27
CA ALA A 180 -25.55 6.42 -4.48
C ALA A 180 -26.92 5.75 -4.57
N PHE A 181 -27.88 6.48 -5.13
CA PHE A 181 -29.18 5.96 -5.48
C PHE A 181 -29.38 5.99 -6.99
N VAL A 182 -29.82 4.86 -7.54
CA VAL A 182 -30.21 4.73 -8.95
C VAL A 182 -31.69 4.39 -8.99
N ASP A 183 -32.49 5.24 -9.65
CA ASP A 183 -33.91 4.99 -9.82
C ASP A 183 -34.20 3.89 -10.86
N LYS A 184 -35.44 3.39 -10.89
CA LYS A 184 -35.89 2.40 -11.89
C LYS A 184 -35.69 2.80 -13.35
N THR A 185 -35.56 4.10 -13.63
CA THR A 185 -35.35 4.63 -14.99
C THR A 185 -33.88 4.61 -15.38
N GLY A 186 -32.99 4.21 -14.46
CA GLY A 186 -31.54 4.21 -14.67
C GLY A 186 -30.93 5.60 -14.50
N ARG A 187 -31.58 6.52 -13.79
CA ARG A 187 -30.98 7.81 -13.44
C ARG A 187 -30.36 7.73 -12.06
N ILE A 188 -29.16 8.29 -11.95
CA ILE A 188 -28.48 8.48 -10.65
C ILE A 188 -29.07 9.76 -10.05
N THR A 189 -29.84 9.63 -8.97
CA THR A 189 -30.56 10.78 -8.38
C THR A 189 -29.87 11.36 -7.16
N GLU A 190 -29.02 10.58 -6.49
CA GLU A 190 -28.28 11.04 -5.32
C GLU A 190 -26.90 10.40 -5.31
N ILE A 191 -25.88 11.21 -5.05
CA ILE A 191 -24.57 10.78 -4.58
C ILE A 191 -24.28 11.64 -3.36
N SER A 192 -24.29 11.04 -2.18
CA SER A 192 -24.01 11.75 -0.94
C SER A 192 -22.80 11.16 -0.21
N HIS A 193 -22.16 12.04 0.55
CA HIS A 193 -21.02 11.73 1.39
C HIS A 193 -21.44 11.86 2.84
N ALA A 194 -21.13 10.85 3.65
CA ALA A 194 -21.25 10.92 5.09
C ALA A 194 -19.84 10.82 5.68
N GLU A 195 -19.40 11.91 6.30
CA GLU A 195 -18.18 11.96 7.10
C GLU A 195 -18.46 11.20 8.40
N LYS A 196 -17.49 10.39 8.83
CA LYS A 196 -17.68 9.39 9.87
C LYS A 196 -17.01 9.74 11.19
#